data_AF-A0A142LHW1-F1
#
_entry.id   AF-A0A142LHW1-F1
#
_cell.length_a   1.000
_cell.length_b   1.000
_cell.length_c   1.000
_cell.angle_alpha   90.00
_cell.angle_beta   90.00
_cell.angle_gamma   90.00
#
_symmetry.space_group_name_H-M   'P 1'
#
loop_
_entity.id
_entity.type
_entity.pdbx_description
1 polymer ?
#
loop_
_entity_poly.entity_id
_entity_poly.type
_entity_poly.pdbx_seq_one_letter_code
_entity_poly.pdbx_strand_id
1 'polypeptide(L)'
;MTKTDRVLMIKLLLPMLLTSCAAASDPAPRAPLTVKITPNHPTEPTRIRFDVNSTPYVSAQDPRLPIHERIRLGMRQLAQERLPATGYCPHGFKGPDIVLGRKMTANWFFFVDCLPAPNKSVDATE
;
A
#
# COMPACT_ATOMS: atom_id res chain seq x y z
N MET A 1 40.24 -66.43 15.30
CA MET A 1 40.37 -65.26 16.19
C MET A 1 40.17 -64.02 15.33
N THR A 2 38.92 -63.52 15.26
CA THR A 2 38.41 -62.36 16.03
C THR A 2 39.10 -61.06 15.63
N LYS A 3 38.44 -59.95 15.29
CA LYS A 3 37.03 -59.55 15.27
C LYS A 3 37.09 -58.15 14.65
N THR A 4 36.55 -57.96 13.46
CA THR A 4 36.49 -56.65 12.81
C THR A 4 35.49 -55.79 13.59
N ASP A 5 35.99 -54.73 14.23
CA ASP A 5 35.16 -53.87 15.05
C ASP A 5 34.17 -53.05 14.21
N ARG A 6 32.96 -53.00 14.76
CA ARG A 6 31.73 -52.56 14.14
C ARG A 6 31.76 -51.06 13.90
N VAL A 7 31.71 -50.64 12.63
CA VAL A 7 31.26 -49.29 12.28
C VAL A 7 29.76 -49.23 12.55
N LEU A 8 29.41 -48.52 13.62
CA LEU A 8 28.05 -48.20 14.03
C LEU A 8 27.40 -47.31 12.95
N MET A 9 26.71 -47.92 11.98
CA MET A 9 25.87 -47.19 11.04
C MET A 9 24.66 -46.63 11.80
N ILE A 10 24.77 -45.38 12.25
CA ILE A 10 23.64 -44.58 12.67
C ILE A 10 22.88 -44.19 11.40
N LYS A 11 21.92 -45.04 10.99
CA LYS A 11 20.87 -44.64 10.04
C LYS A 11 19.95 -43.67 10.74
N LEU A 12 20.27 -42.38 10.65
CA LEU A 12 19.38 -41.30 11.04
C LEU A 12 18.18 -41.33 10.09
N LEU A 13 17.11 -42.02 10.52
CA LEU A 13 15.80 -41.97 9.87
C LEU A 13 15.27 -40.56 10.09
N LEU A 14 15.44 -39.70 9.09
CA LEU A 14 14.85 -38.37 9.03
C LEU A 14 13.32 -38.54 8.96
N PRO A 15 12.54 -38.14 9.98
CA PRO A 15 11.09 -38.15 9.86
C PRO A 15 10.70 -37.09 8.83
N MET A 16 10.00 -37.52 7.78
CA MET A 16 9.30 -36.67 6.83
C MET A 16 8.39 -35.71 7.60
N LEU A 17 8.84 -34.47 7.78
CA LEU A 17 7.97 -33.34 8.07
C LEU A 17 7.23 -33.02 6.77
N LEU A 18 6.13 -33.74 6.54
CA LEU A 18 5.07 -33.31 5.63
C LEU A 18 4.42 -32.06 6.25
N THR A 19 5.09 -30.92 6.12
CA THR A 19 4.44 -29.63 6.25
C THR A 19 3.47 -29.52 5.09
N SER A 20 2.21 -29.88 5.34
CA SER A 20 1.09 -29.50 4.49
C SER A 20 1.15 -27.98 4.31
N CYS A 21 1.65 -27.52 3.17
CA CYS A 21 1.27 -26.21 2.66
C CYS A 21 -0.24 -26.32 2.46
N ALA A 22 -1.00 -25.88 3.46
CA ALA A 22 -2.38 -25.53 3.24
C ALA A 22 -2.36 -24.58 2.05
N ALA A 23 -2.86 -25.05 0.91
CA ALA A 23 -3.11 -24.20 -0.24
C ALA A 23 -4.04 -23.11 0.28
N ALA A 24 -3.47 -21.94 0.58
CA ALA A 24 -4.22 -20.75 0.86
C ALA A 24 -5.20 -20.65 -0.30
N SER A 25 -6.49 -20.79 0.00
CA SER A 25 -7.54 -20.67 -1.00
C SER A 25 -7.31 -19.34 -1.69
N ASP A 26 -6.87 -19.41 -2.95
CA ASP A 26 -6.47 -18.23 -3.70
C ASP A 26 -7.70 -17.31 -3.72
N PRO A 27 -7.65 -16.15 -3.03
CA PRO A 27 -8.81 -15.28 -3.00
C PRO A 27 -9.11 -14.92 -4.44
N ALA A 28 -10.35 -15.20 -4.87
CA ALA A 28 -10.82 -15.01 -6.24
C ALA A 28 -10.22 -13.75 -6.90
N PRO A 29 -9.87 -13.77 -8.20
CA PRO A 29 -9.16 -12.68 -8.85
C PRO A 29 -9.82 -11.34 -8.55
N ARG A 30 -9.20 -10.55 -7.68
CA ARG A 30 -9.67 -9.19 -7.40
C ARG A 30 -9.48 -8.41 -8.70
N ALA A 31 -10.54 -7.73 -9.16
CA ALA A 31 -10.43 -6.85 -10.30
C ALA A 31 -9.22 -5.92 -10.10
N PRO A 32 -8.41 -5.67 -11.16
CA PRO A 32 -7.22 -4.85 -11.02
C PRO A 32 -7.59 -3.46 -10.50
N LEU A 33 -6.82 -2.98 -9.53
CA LEU A 33 -6.97 -1.64 -8.96
C LEU A 33 -6.67 -0.61 -10.05
N THR A 34 -7.69 0.10 -10.50
CA THR A 34 -7.55 1.20 -11.46
C THR A 34 -7.56 2.51 -10.70
N VAL A 35 -6.53 3.32 -10.92
CA VAL A 35 -6.36 4.65 -10.32
C VAL A 35 -6.17 5.65 -11.44
N LYS A 36 -7.06 6.63 -11.53
CA LYS A 36 -6.90 7.81 -12.40
C LYS A 36 -6.45 9.00 -11.55
N ILE A 37 -5.42 9.69 -11.99
CA ILE A 37 -4.81 10.83 -11.28
C ILE A 37 -4.80 12.02 -12.22
N THR A 38 -5.48 13.10 -11.84
CA THR A 38 -5.54 14.34 -12.62
C THR A 38 -5.58 15.55 -11.72
N PRO A 39 -5.18 16.74 -12.19
CA PRO A 39 -5.57 17.98 -11.52
C PRO A 39 -7.10 18.03 -11.34
N ASN A 40 -7.57 18.60 -10.22
CA ASN A 40 -8.99 18.71 -9.92
C ASN A 40 -9.70 19.62 -10.92
N HIS A 41 -9.10 20.78 -11.19
CA HIS A 41 -9.62 21.78 -12.11
C HIS A 41 -8.45 22.51 -12.80
N PRO A 42 -8.60 23.01 -14.05
CA PRO A 42 -7.57 23.79 -14.72
C PRO A 42 -7.10 25.02 -13.91
N THR A 43 -7.98 25.59 -13.08
CA THR A 43 -7.68 26.74 -12.22
C THR A 43 -7.17 26.36 -10.83
N GLU A 44 -7.16 25.06 -10.49
CA GLU A 44 -6.65 24.53 -9.22
C GLU A 44 -5.60 23.43 -9.49
N PRO A 45 -4.47 23.76 -10.16
CA PRO A 45 -3.48 22.76 -10.56
C PRO A 45 -2.76 22.10 -9.37
N THR A 46 -2.76 22.74 -8.21
CA THR A 46 -2.15 22.23 -6.97
C THR A 46 -3.01 21.19 -6.27
N ARG A 47 -4.28 21.05 -6.64
CA ARG A 47 -5.18 20.06 -6.06
C ARG A 47 -5.32 18.87 -6.98
N ILE A 48 -4.87 17.70 -6.53
CA ILE A 48 -4.85 16.48 -7.35
C ILE A 48 -6.00 15.58 -6.94
N ARG A 49 -6.78 15.16 -7.93
CA ARG A 49 -7.90 14.23 -7.80
C ARG A 49 -7.43 12.81 -8.09
N PHE A 50 -7.85 11.90 -7.24
CA PHE A 50 -7.73 10.46 -7.43
C PHE A 50 -9.12 9.87 -7.63
N ASP A 51 -9.34 9.14 -8.71
CA ASP A 51 -10.52 8.28 -8.89
C ASP A 51 -10.07 6.81 -8.86
N VAL A 52 -10.65 6.03 -7.96
CA VAL A 52 -10.26 4.64 -7.67
C VAL A 52 -11.47 3.72 -7.83
N ASN A 53 -11.32 2.62 -8.57
CA ASN A 53 -12.42 1.70 -8.88
C ASN A 53 -12.82 0.72 -7.75
N SER A 54 -12.15 0.82 -6.61
CA SER A 54 -12.42 0.03 -5.42
C SER A 54 -11.86 0.78 -4.21
N THR A 55 -12.27 0.41 -3.00
CA THR A 55 -11.50 0.83 -1.83
C THR A 55 -10.13 0.14 -1.94
N PRO A 56 -9.01 0.86 -2.03
CA PRO A 56 -7.78 0.26 -1.56
C PRO A 56 -8.04 -0.09 -0.09
N TYR A 57 -7.46 -1.17 0.40
CA TYR A 57 -7.61 -1.78 1.75
C TYR A 57 -8.62 -2.89 1.90
N VAL A 58 -8.04 -4.08 2.12
CA VAL A 58 -8.43 -4.88 3.29
C VAL A 58 -7.24 -5.55 4.03
N SER A 59 -5.97 -5.55 3.57
CA SER A 59 -5.03 -6.55 4.13
C SER A 59 -4.10 -6.15 5.29
N ALA A 60 -3.92 -4.87 5.68
CA ALA A 60 -2.78 -4.55 6.58
C ALA A 60 -2.95 -3.45 7.63
N GLN A 61 -4.14 -2.88 7.84
CA GLN A 61 -4.30 -1.77 8.80
C GLN A 61 -4.88 -2.22 10.13
N ASP A 62 -4.44 -1.57 11.21
CA ASP A 62 -4.84 -1.87 12.58
C ASP A 62 -6.37 -1.98 12.69
N PRO A 63 -6.92 -3.17 13.01
CA PRO A 63 -8.36 -3.38 13.08
C PRO A 63 -9.03 -2.52 14.16
N ARG A 64 -8.26 -1.97 15.09
CA ARG A 64 -8.74 -1.09 16.18
C ARG A 64 -9.09 0.32 15.70
N LEU A 65 -8.61 0.73 14.52
CA LEU A 65 -8.94 2.03 13.97
C LEU A 65 -10.37 2.05 13.38
N PRO A 66 -11.12 3.16 13.53
CA PRO A 66 -12.40 3.33 12.85
C PRO A 66 -12.29 3.12 11.34
N ILE A 67 -13.34 2.57 10.72
CA ILE A 67 -13.37 2.25 9.28
C ILE A 67 -12.97 3.46 8.41
N HIS A 68 -13.48 4.65 8.73
CA HIS A 68 -13.19 5.87 7.98
C HIS A 68 -11.70 6.26 8.06
N GLU A 69 -11.08 6.08 9.21
CA GLU A 69 -9.66 6.39 9.44
C GLU A 69 -8.76 5.42 8.67
N ARG A 70 -9.13 4.12 8.67
CA ARG A 70 -8.45 3.12 7.84
C ARG A 70 -8.50 3.47 6.35
N ILE A 71 -9.69 3.78 5.84
CA ILE A 71 -9.87 4.22 4.46
C ILE A 71 -9.01 5.47 4.17
N ARG A 72 -9.00 6.46 5.07
CA ARG A 72 -8.24 7.70 4.91
C ARG A 72 -6.72 7.46 4.85
N LEU A 73 -6.17 6.73 5.82
CA LEU A 73 -4.77 6.31 5.81
C LEU A 73 -4.44 5.52 4.54
N GLY A 74 -5.42 4.78 4.08
CA GLY A 74 -5.26 3.99 2.91
C GLY A 74 -5.14 4.74 1.59
N MET A 75 -6.04 5.69 1.39
CA MET A 75 -5.97 6.61 0.27
C MET A 75 -4.70 7.47 0.35
N ARG A 76 -4.22 7.82 1.56
CA ARG A 76 -2.93 8.49 1.75
C ARG A 76 -1.77 7.65 1.24
N GLN A 77 -1.69 6.37 1.63
CA GLN A 77 -0.62 5.48 1.17
C GLN A 77 -0.68 5.32 -0.36
N LEU A 78 -1.88 5.16 -0.93
CA LEU A 78 -2.05 5.09 -2.38
C LEU A 78 -1.51 6.35 -3.08
N ALA A 79 -1.75 7.54 -2.52
CA ALA A 79 -1.19 8.78 -3.07
C ALA A 79 0.35 8.81 -2.97
N GLN A 80 0.93 8.36 -1.85
CA GLN A 80 2.39 8.26 -1.69
C GLN A 80 3.02 7.34 -2.73
N GLU A 81 2.37 6.22 -3.04
CA GLU A 81 2.87 5.25 -4.02
C GLU A 81 2.77 5.75 -5.47
N ARG A 82 1.70 6.49 -5.80
CA ARG A 82 1.38 6.81 -7.19
C ARG A 82 1.85 8.20 -7.65
N LEU A 83 1.87 9.20 -6.77
CA LEU A 83 2.28 10.57 -7.15
C LEU A 83 3.69 10.65 -7.76
N PRO A 84 4.72 9.92 -7.27
CA PRO A 84 6.07 10.01 -7.83
C PRO A 84 6.16 9.70 -9.34
N ALA A 85 5.29 8.81 -9.84
CA ALA A 85 5.26 8.43 -11.25
C ALA A 85 4.53 9.46 -12.15
N THR A 86 3.81 10.42 -11.56
CA THR A 86 3.01 11.40 -12.30
C THR A 86 3.72 12.73 -12.54
N GLY A 87 4.80 13.01 -11.80
CA GLY A 87 5.41 14.33 -11.75
C GLY A 87 4.61 15.38 -10.97
N TYR A 88 3.44 15.03 -10.43
CA TYR A 88 2.67 15.91 -9.56
C TYR A 88 3.24 15.94 -8.14
N CYS A 89 3.05 17.07 -7.47
CA CYS A 89 3.46 17.31 -6.07
C CYS A 89 4.94 16.96 -5.76
N PRO A 90 5.93 17.56 -6.45
CA PRO A 90 7.34 17.24 -6.25
C PRO A 90 7.88 17.56 -4.84
N HIS A 91 7.17 18.40 -4.08
CA HIS A 91 7.53 18.79 -2.72
C HIS A 91 6.67 18.10 -1.66
N GLY A 92 5.97 17.03 -2.04
CA GLY A 92 5.03 16.32 -1.17
C GLY A 92 3.62 16.90 -1.23
N PHE A 93 2.74 16.35 -0.39
CA PHE A 93 1.31 16.68 -0.41
C PHE A 93 0.70 16.62 1.00
N LYS A 94 -0.47 17.26 1.14
CA LYS A 94 -1.35 17.16 2.30
C LYS A 94 -2.63 16.38 1.95
N GLY A 95 -3.18 15.66 2.92
CA GLY A 95 -4.45 14.93 2.80
C GLY A 95 -4.31 13.41 2.64
N PRO A 96 -5.34 12.71 2.16
CA PRO A 96 -6.70 13.24 1.99
C PRO A 96 -7.38 13.48 3.35
N ASP A 97 -8.11 14.58 3.45
CA ASP A 97 -8.95 14.90 4.63
C ASP A 97 -10.38 14.37 4.44
N ILE A 98 -10.84 14.27 3.18
CA ILE A 98 -12.17 13.76 2.81
C ILE A 98 -12.00 12.66 1.75
N VAL A 99 -12.69 11.54 1.98
CA VAL A 99 -12.80 10.44 1.01
C VAL A 99 -14.27 10.23 0.68
N LEU A 100 -14.60 10.25 -0.61
CA LEU A 100 -15.97 10.18 -1.10
C LEU A 100 -16.18 8.89 -1.89
N GLY A 101 -17.13 8.06 -1.44
CA GLY A 101 -17.53 6.84 -2.15
C GLY A 101 -18.85 7.03 -2.88
N ARG A 102 -18.96 6.52 -4.11
CA ARG A 102 -20.25 6.38 -4.80
C ARG A 102 -20.88 5.06 -4.38
N LYS A 103 -21.97 5.11 -3.60
CA LYS A 103 -22.67 3.95 -3.03
C LYS A 103 -23.00 2.84 -4.04
N MET A 104 -23.19 3.17 -5.33
CA MET A 104 -23.63 2.20 -6.35
C MET A 104 -22.51 1.60 -7.21
N THR A 105 -21.31 2.17 -7.25
CA THR A 105 -20.32 1.81 -8.28
C THR A 105 -18.98 1.32 -7.74
N ALA A 106 -18.87 1.11 -6.42
CA ALA A 106 -17.61 0.82 -5.73
C ALA A 106 -16.47 1.80 -6.06
N ASN A 107 -16.79 2.93 -6.69
CA ASN A 107 -15.85 3.96 -7.11
C ASN A 107 -15.69 4.97 -5.98
N TRP A 108 -14.45 5.27 -5.68
CA TRP A 108 -14.05 6.22 -4.66
C TRP A 108 -13.28 7.35 -5.30
N PHE A 109 -13.37 8.53 -4.73
CA PHE A 109 -12.49 9.61 -5.08
C PHE A 109 -12.07 10.40 -3.86
N PHE A 110 -10.88 10.97 -3.95
CA PHE A 110 -10.32 11.82 -2.91
C PHE A 110 -9.38 12.85 -3.52
N PHE A 111 -9.00 13.82 -2.70
CA PHE A 111 -8.11 14.91 -3.11
C PHE A 111 -6.90 14.98 -2.21
N VAL A 112 -5.79 15.40 -2.78
CA VAL A 112 -4.60 15.84 -2.07
C VAL A 112 -4.19 17.21 -2.57
N ASP A 113 -3.61 18.01 -1.69
CA ASP A 113 -3.09 19.34 -2.02
C ASP A 113 -1.56 19.26 -2.07
N CYS A 114 -0.97 19.64 -3.21
CA CYS A 114 0.49 19.69 -3.34
C CYS A 114 1.08 20.77 -2.44
N LEU A 115 2.17 20.45 -1.76
CA LEU A 115 2.90 21.41 -0.96
C LEU A 115 3.73 22.33 -1.88
N PRO A 116 3.87 23.62 -1.53
CA PRO A 116 4.77 24.52 -2.25
C PRO A 116 6.22 24.07 -2.06
N ALA A 117 7.11 24.57 -2.92
CA ALA A 117 8.54 24.43 -2.70
C ALA A 117 8.92 24.98 -1.32
N PRO A 118 9.84 24.32 -0.59
CA PRO A 118 10.33 24.87 0.65
C PRO A 118 10.95 26.24 0.36
N ASN A 119 10.51 27.27 1.09
CA ASN A 119 11.16 28.57 1.04
C ASN A 119 12.61 28.35 1.45
N LYS A 120 13.56 28.60 0.54
CA LYS A 120 14.97 28.73 0.94
C LYS A 120 14.98 29.87 1.95
N SER A 121 15.24 29.56 3.21
CA SER A 121 15.55 30.58 4.20
C SER A 121 16.64 31.46 3.59
N VAL A 122 16.32 32.72 3.37
CA VAL A 122 17.34 33.74 3.07
C VAL A 122 18.24 33.74 4.29
N ASP A 123 19.48 33.27 4.13
CA ASP A 123 20.50 33.42 5.17
C ASP A 123 20.53 34.89 5.57
N ALA A 124 20.07 35.16 6.79
CA ALA A 124 20.29 36.43 7.44
C ALA A 124 21.77 36.47 7.81
N THR A 125 22.59 36.88 6.86
CA THR A 125 23.94 37.36 7.13
C THR A 125 23.80 38.74 7.76
N GLU A 126 23.89 38.80 9.08
CA GLU A 126 24.21 40.03 9.82
C GLU A 126 25.57 39.87 10.51
#